data_AF-A0A7S1LDB4-F1
#
_entry.id   AF-A0A7S1LDB4-F1
#
_cell.length_a   1.000
_cell.length_b   1.000
_cell.length_c   1.000
_cell.angle_alpha   90.00
_cell.angle_beta   90.00
_cell.angle_gamma   90.00
#
_symmetry.space_group_name_H-M   'P 1'
#
loop_
_entity.id
_entity.type
_entity.pdbx_description
1 polymer ?
#
loop_
_entity_poly.entity_id
_entity_poly.type
_entity_poly.pdbx_seq_one_letter_code
_entity_poly.pdbx_strand_id
1 'polypeptide(L)'
;SSNPHGGQGLACLLRALGTPKSKLQLVDVSDARNGSAPPPAIPYSWAEPSGDYALNLVNPQHRGVLRALLNRGKASIDCFKDVKASGLEKGWGLPSCATLDYYGMPTVPLSGLLTFSYTAALPGTPRGDANPLAKMQDWNKLGKIRLGSERTAATLASYRTCRTDDQRSLFLDAVSGSFLLKNAHLESFRRLSTPTLDLRKIIRSLLHGITDGALLCSPTGVRLPNLSDGLTRLDAIQTLFMNPRSPTGRYSLGLANPSDRACAAHLQALCSFERKLRMAQGRPDVSQLGTHEPVRNLRLGHEWRTYSDLSLPIAGMLSLDYVSTAFP
;
A
#
# COMPACT_ATOMS: atom_id res chain seq x y z
N SER A 1 -20.88 4.48 13.28
CA SER A 1 -20.22 4.70 14.58
C SER A 1 -19.38 5.95 14.49
N SER A 2 -19.44 6.86 15.46
CA SER A 2 -18.70 8.14 15.46
C SER A 2 -17.19 8.00 15.77
N ASN A 3 -16.61 6.84 15.43
CA ASN A 3 -15.24 6.51 15.76
C ASN A 3 -14.29 7.19 14.77
N PRO A 4 -13.16 7.77 15.22
CA PRO A 4 -12.13 8.30 14.35
C PRO A 4 -11.36 7.14 13.71
N HIS A 5 -11.93 6.53 12.68
CA HIS A 5 -11.34 5.37 12.00
C HIS A 5 -10.00 5.70 11.34
N GLY A 6 -9.77 6.98 11.00
CA GLY A 6 -8.59 7.40 10.24
C GLY A 6 -8.50 6.71 8.88
N GLY A 7 -7.38 6.90 8.18
CA GLY A 7 -7.18 6.30 6.86
C GLY A 7 -7.06 4.77 6.92
N GLN A 8 -6.37 4.24 7.94
CA GLN A 8 -6.13 2.80 8.08
C GLN A 8 -7.40 2.04 8.48
N GLY A 9 -8.18 2.54 9.43
CA GLY A 9 -9.44 1.91 9.81
C GLY A 9 -10.44 1.92 8.65
N LEU A 10 -10.51 3.03 7.92
CA LEU A 10 -11.35 3.11 6.71
C LEU A 10 -10.87 2.14 5.62
N ALA A 11 -9.56 2.01 5.40
CA ALA A 11 -9.01 1.02 4.48
C ALA A 11 -9.42 -0.40 4.88
N CYS A 12 -9.38 -0.76 6.17
CA CYS A 12 -9.84 -2.07 6.64
C CYS A 12 -11.32 -2.33 6.35
N LEU A 13 -12.19 -1.35 6.61
CA LEU A 13 -13.63 -1.45 6.31
C LEU A 13 -13.89 -1.60 4.81
N LEU A 14 -13.20 -0.80 4.00
CA LEU A 14 -13.32 -0.87 2.55
C LEU A 14 -12.83 -2.20 2.01
N ARG A 15 -11.73 -2.75 2.52
CA ARG A 15 -11.26 -4.08 2.11
C ARG A 15 -12.26 -5.18 2.43
N ALA A 16 -12.89 -5.11 3.61
CA ALA A 16 -13.97 -6.02 3.95
C ALA A 16 -15.16 -5.87 2.99
N LEU A 17 -15.51 -4.64 2.59
CA LEU A 17 -16.56 -4.36 1.60
C LEU A 17 -16.21 -4.88 0.20
N GLY A 18 -14.98 -4.65 -0.24
CA GLY A 18 -14.51 -4.93 -1.59
C GLY A 18 -14.09 -6.38 -1.86
N THR A 19 -14.03 -7.21 -0.82
CA THR A 19 -13.74 -8.65 -0.95
C THR A 19 -14.85 -9.33 -1.77
N PRO A 20 -14.56 -10.15 -2.79
CA PRO A 20 -15.56 -10.68 -3.73
C PRO A 20 -16.75 -11.42 -3.10
N LYS A 21 -16.51 -12.14 -1.99
CA LYS A 21 -17.55 -12.89 -1.26
C LYS A 21 -18.19 -12.10 -0.12
N SER A 22 -17.91 -10.79 -0.02
CA SER A 22 -18.43 -9.96 1.06
C SER A 22 -19.95 -9.82 0.96
N LYS A 23 -20.63 -10.04 2.07
CA LYS A 23 -22.07 -9.76 2.20
C LYS A 23 -22.36 -8.29 2.54
N LEU A 24 -21.32 -7.49 2.79
CA LEU A 24 -21.48 -6.07 3.06
C LEU A 24 -21.94 -5.37 1.77
N GLN A 25 -23.02 -4.60 1.85
CA GLN A 25 -23.56 -3.83 0.72
C GLN A 25 -23.25 -2.34 0.83
N LEU A 26 -23.08 -1.85 2.05
CA LEU A 26 -22.86 -0.45 2.35
C LEU A 26 -21.99 -0.32 3.61
N VAL A 27 -21.06 0.63 3.58
CA VAL A 27 -20.39 1.14 4.78
C VAL A 27 -20.73 2.62 4.89
N ASP A 28 -21.51 2.98 5.91
CA ASP A 28 -21.80 4.37 6.19
C ASP A 28 -20.57 5.06 6.80
N VAL A 29 -20.01 6.03 6.07
CA VAL A 29 -18.82 6.80 6.43
C VAL A 29 -19.16 8.28 6.67
N SER A 30 -20.44 8.60 6.89
CA SER A 30 -20.91 9.97 7.13
C SER A 30 -20.32 10.63 8.39
N ASP A 31 -19.84 9.82 9.34
CA ASP A 31 -19.15 10.27 10.56
C ASP A 31 -17.67 9.89 10.58
N ALA A 32 -17.11 9.44 9.44
CA ALA A 32 -15.69 9.16 9.36
C ALA A 32 -14.89 10.45 9.59
N ARG A 33 -13.84 10.37 10.39
CA ARG A 33 -12.94 11.50 10.64
C ARG A 33 -11.51 11.00 10.68
N ASN A 34 -10.60 11.90 10.32
CA ASN A 34 -9.19 11.61 10.48
C ASN A 34 -8.87 11.44 11.97
N GLY A 35 -7.99 10.49 12.28
CA GLY A 35 -7.64 10.14 13.63
C GLY A 35 -6.32 9.39 13.63
N SER A 36 -5.48 9.65 14.62
CA SER A 36 -4.31 8.83 14.88
C SER A 36 -4.75 7.44 15.34
N ALA A 37 -4.01 6.42 14.94
CA ALA A 37 -4.17 5.11 15.53
C ALA A 37 -4.01 5.22 17.05
N PRO A 38 -4.88 4.58 17.85
CA PRO A 38 -4.74 4.64 19.31
C PRO A 38 -3.39 4.00 19.70
N PRO A 39 -2.77 4.40 20.84
CA PRO A 39 -1.44 3.93 21.22
C PRO A 39 -1.19 2.42 21.16
N PRO A 40 -2.15 1.53 21.52
CA PRO A 40 -1.92 0.09 21.40
C PRO A 40 -2.03 -0.45 19.97
N ALA A 41 -2.57 0.31 19.01
CA ALA A 41 -2.81 -0.19 17.66
C ALA A 41 -1.50 -0.44 16.91
N ILE A 42 -1.42 -1.60 16.29
CA ILE A 42 -0.26 -2.01 15.51
C ILE A 42 -0.42 -1.56 14.07
N PRO A 43 0.50 -0.76 13.52
CA PRO A 43 0.46 -0.41 12.11
C PRO A 43 0.64 -1.68 11.27
N TYR A 44 -0.22 -1.87 10.27
CA TYR A 44 -0.15 -3.00 9.37
C TYR A 44 -0.23 -2.53 7.93
N SER A 45 0.80 -2.87 7.14
CA SER A 45 0.87 -2.55 5.72
C SER A 45 0.49 -3.78 4.90
N TRP A 46 -0.58 -3.65 4.12
CA TRP A 46 -1.02 -4.71 3.22
C TRP A 46 -0.04 -4.94 2.06
N ALA A 47 0.77 -3.95 1.70
CA ALA A 47 1.81 -4.14 0.69
C ALA A 47 3.01 -4.84 1.33
N GLU A 48 3.56 -4.28 2.40
CA GLU A 48 4.78 -4.77 3.06
C GLU A 48 4.52 -5.13 4.53
N PRO A 49 4.07 -6.36 4.81
CA PRO A 49 3.78 -6.76 6.18
C PRO A 49 5.01 -7.31 6.93
N SER A 50 6.21 -7.29 6.35
CA SER A 50 7.40 -7.73 7.08
C SER A 50 7.75 -6.76 8.22
N GLY A 51 8.28 -7.29 9.31
CA GLY A 51 8.66 -6.52 10.48
C GLY A 51 8.48 -7.28 11.79
N ASP A 52 8.76 -6.61 12.90
CA ASP A 52 8.61 -7.17 14.23
C ASP A 52 7.24 -6.86 14.81
N TYR A 53 6.58 -7.87 15.37
CA TYR A 53 5.24 -7.79 15.91
C TYR A 53 5.22 -8.20 17.38
N ALA A 54 4.47 -7.43 18.17
CA ALA A 54 4.14 -7.75 19.57
C ALA A 54 2.62 -7.65 19.77
N LEU A 55 1.94 -8.78 19.65
CA LEU A 55 0.49 -8.89 19.63
C LEU A 55 -0.06 -9.23 21.02
N ASN A 56 -1.03 -8.44 21.49
CA ASN A 56 -1.89 -8.81 22.61
C ASN A 56 -3.24 -9.28 22.05
N LEU A 57 -3.49 -10.58 22.11
CA LEU A 57 -4.63 -11.22 21.45
C LEU A 57 -5.96 -10.97 22.18
N VAL A 58 -5.95 -10.34 23.36
CA VAL A 58 -7.17 -9.77 23.94
C VAL A 58 -7.70 -8.63 23.05
N ASN A 59 -6.81 -7.90 22.37
CA ASN A 59 -7.18 -6.82 21.47
C ASN A 59 -7.66 -7.39 20.12
N PRO A 60 -8.92 -7.10 19.69
CA PRO A 60 -9.45 -7.55 18.40
C PRO A 60 -8.61 -7.12 17.20
N GLN A 61 -7.96 -5.95 17.26
CA GLN A 61 -7.14 -5.43 16.17
C GLN A 61 -5.87 -6.28 15.97
N HIS A 62 -5.21 -6.69 17.06
CA HIS A 62 -4.00 -7.51 17.00
C HIS A 62 -4.32 -8.92 16.49
N ARG A 63 -5.48 -9.49 16.89
CA ARG A 63 -6.00 -10.73 16.29
C ARG A 63 -6.26 -10.58 14.79
N GLY A 64 -6.79 -9.43 14.36
CA GLY A 64 -6.98 -9.11 12.95
C GLY A 64 -5.67 -9.09 12.17
N VAL A 65 -4.62 -8.48 12.73
CA VAL A 65 -3.26 -8.48 12.15
C VAL A 65 -2.72 -9.91 12.03
N LEU A 66 -2.81 -10.70 13.10
CA LEU A 66 -2.36 -12.10 13.06
C LEU A 66 -3.06 -12.92 11.96
N ARG A 67 -4.39 -12.80 11.86
CA ARG A 67 -5.17 -13.46 10.78
C ARG A 67 -4.72 -13.00 9.40
N ALA A 68 -4.44 -11.71 9.21
CA ALA A 68 -3.98 -11.18 7.93
C ALA A 68 -2.60 -11.75 7.53
N LEU A 69 -1.67 -11.85 8.49
CA LEU A 69 -0.34 -12.43 8.29
C LEU A 69 -0.40 -13.93 7.96
N LEU A 70 -1.22 -14.68 8.71
CA LEU A 70 -1.44 -16.12 8.48
C LEU A 70 -2.05 -16.39 7.10
N ASN A 71 -3.07 -15.63 6.71
CA ASN A 71 -3.69 -15.71 5.39
C ASN A 71 -2.69 -15.43 4.27
N ARG A 72 -1.79 -14.45 4.46
CA ARG A 72 -0.81 -14.08 3.45
C ARG A 72 0.28 -15.14 3.27
N GLY A 73 0.76 -15.72 4.36
CA GLY A 73 1.74 -16.80 4.32
C GLY A 73 1.19 -18.09 3.72
N LYS A 74 -0.12 -18.16 3.37
CA LYS A 74 -0.84 -19.39 3.04
C LYS A 74 -0.58 -20.48 4.09
N ALA A 75 -0.50 -20.08 5.37
CA ALA A 75 -0.11 -20.92 6.50
C ALA A 75 1.33 -21.50 6.47
N SER A 76 2.24 -21.05 5.60
CA SER A 76 3.68 -21.34 5.77
C SER A 76 4.17 -20.60 7.01
N ILE A 77 4.46 -21.38 8.03
CA ILE A 77 4.91 -20.94 9.34
C ILE A 77 6.33 -20.38 9.27
N ASP A 78 7.09 -20.74 8.23
CA ASP A 78 8.47 -20.32 7.99
C ASP A 78 8.61 -18.80 7.81
N CYS A 79 7.51 -18.10 7.49
CA CYS A 79 7.46 -16.65 7.45
C CYS A 79 7.54 -16.01 8.85
N PHE A 80 7.31 -16.77 9.92
CA PHE A 80 7.36 -16.33 11.32
C PHE A 80 8.66 -16.83 11.96
N LYS A 81 9.46 -15.90 12.47
CA LYS A 81 10.74 -16.15 13.13
C LYS A 81 10.68 -15.68 14.58
N ASP A 82 11.51 -16.28 15.42
CA ASP A 82 11.72 -15.88 16.81
C ASP A 82 10.42 -15.77 17.62
N VAL A 83 9.51 -16.72 17.38
CA VAL A 83 8.16 -16.72 17.95
C VAL A 83 8.21 -17.02 19.43
N LYS A 84 7.74 -16.08 20.26
CA LYS A 84 7.57 -16.24 21.70
C LYS A 84 6.12 -16.02 22.05
N ALA A 85 5.59 -16.91 22.88
CA ALA A 85 4.19 -16.92 23.28
C ALA A 85 4.09 -17.00 24.81
N SER A 86 3.16 -16.25 25.40
CA SER A 86 2.86 -16.32 26.83
C SER A 86 1.37 -16.13 27.09
N GLY A 87 0.81 -16.91 28.02
CA GLY A 87 -0.61 -16.81 28.37
C GLY A 87 -1.56 -17.29 27.27
N LEU A 88 -1.11 -18.20 26.39
CA LEU A 88 -1.94 -18.87 25.40
C LEU A 88 -2.50 -20.18 25.95
N GLU A 89 -3.58 -20.66 25.35
CA GLU A 89 -4.18 -21.94 25.70
C GLU A 89 -3.16 -23.09 25.57
N LYS A 90 -3.24 -24.08 26.48
CA LYS A 90 -2.32 -25.23 26.46
C LYS A 90 -2.41 -25.96 25.11
N GLY A 91 -1.26 -26.17 24.47
CA GLY A 91 -1.16 -26.83 23.17
C GLY A 91 -1.27 -25.90 21.96
N TRP A 92 -1.46 -24.59 22.17
CA TRP A 92 -1.42 -23.65 21.07
C TRP A 92 -0.01 -23.46 20.51
N GLY A 93 0.08 -23.45 19.18
CA GLY A 93 1.27 -23.04 18.43
C GLY A 93 0.89 -22.49 17.06
N LEU A 94 1.80 -21.83 16.35
CA LEU A 94 1.52 -21.36 14.98
C LEU A 94 1.00 -22.47 14.03
N PRO A 95 1.48 -23.73 14.09
CA PRO A 95 0.88 -24.80 13.28
C PRO A 95 -0.60 -25.03 13.57
N SER A 96 -1.07 -24.81 14.81
CA SER A 96 -2.49 -24.96 15.15
C SER A 96 -3.38 -23.93 14.45
N CYS A 97 -2.82 -22.78 14.06
CA CYS A 97 -3.52 -21.74 13.30
C CYS A 97 -3.64 -22.06 11.80
N ALA A 98 -3.09 -23.17 11.34
CA ALA A 98 -3.36 -23.69 10.00
C ALA A 98 -4.79 -24.23 9.87
N THR A 99 -5.48 -24.46 10.99
CA THR A 99 -6.90 -24.81 10.98
C THR A 99 -7.73 -23.58 10.59
N LEU A 100 -8.50 -23.74 9.51
CA LEU A 100 -9.45 -22.73 9.06
C LEU A 100 -10.78 -22.91 9.77
N ASP A 101 -11.42 -21.80 10.11
CA ASP A 101 -12.79 -21.79 10.62
C ASP A 101 -13.81 -22.10 9.51
N TYR A 102 -15.10 -22.12 9.88
CA TYR A 102 -16.20 -22.34 8.93
C TYR A 102 -16.22 -21.35 7.75
N TYR A 103 -15.63 -20.17 7.91
CA TYR A 103 -15.54 -19.15 6.87
C TYR A 103 -14.23 -19.23 6.06
N GLY A 104 -13.40 -20.25 6.29
CA GLY A 104 -12.12 -20.42 5.63
C GLY A 104 -11.04 -19.46 6.15
N MET A 105 -11.17 -18.95 7.38
CA MET A 105 -10.23 -18.01 7.99
C MET A 105 -9.40 -18.69 9.08
N PRO A 106 -8.11 -18.35 9.24
CA PRO A 106 -7.27 -18.91 10.29
C PRO A 106 -7.88 -18.68 11.68
N THR A 107 -7.99 -19.76 12.45
CA THR A 107 -8.36 -19.66 13.87
C THR A 107 -7.21 -19.01 14.64
N VAL A 108 -7.54 -18.07 15.52
CA VAL A 108 -6.55 -17.37 16.36
C VAL A 108 -7.05 -17.33 17.80
N PRO A 109 -6.15 -17.40 18.80
CA PRO A 109 -6.54 -17.35 20.21
C PRO A 109 -7.28 -16.06 20.57
N LEU A 110 -8.13 -16.16 21.59
CA LEU A 110 -8.88 -15.01 22.09
C LEU A 110 -8.11 -14.19 23.14
N SER A 111 -7.02 -14.71 23.68
CA SER A 111 -6.20 -14.04 24.70
C SER A 111 -4.74 -14.46 24.60
N GLY A 112 -3.86 -13.79 25.37
CA GLY A 112 -2.42 -14.03 25.45
C GLY A 112 -1.56 -13.08 24.63
N LEU A 113 -0.24 -13.19 24.81
CA LEU A 113 0.77 -12.34 24.18
C LEU A 113 1.61 -13.16 23.21
N LEU A 114 1.90 -12.58 22.05
CA LEU A 114 2.65 -13.22 20.99
C LEU A 114 3.64 -12.23 20.37
N THR A 115 4.93 -12.54 20.40
CA THR A 115 5.98 -11.73 19.76
C THR A 115 6.71 -12.54 18.69
N PHE A 116 6.97 -11.96 17.52
CA PHE A 116 7.68 -12.63 16.43
C PHE A 116 8.18 -11.61 15.40
N SER A 117 9.13 -12.03 14.57
CA SER A 117 9.54 -11.32 13.35
C SER A 117 8.87 -11.98 12.16
N TYR A 118 8.20 -11.20 11.31
CA TYR A 118 7.56 -11.70 10.09
C TYR A 118 8.37 -11.30 8.87
N THR A 119 8.60 -12.23 7.96
CA THR A 119 9.20 -11.98 6.65
C THR A 119 8.23 -12.42 5.56
N ALA A 120 7.65 -11.47 4.83
CA ALA A 120 6.77 -11.79 3.72
C ALA A 120 7.59 -12.41 2.58
N ALA A 121 7.11 -13.54 2.04
CA ALA A 121 7.63 -14.05 0.78
C ALA A 121 7.42 -12.99 -0.30
N LEU A 122 8.48 -12.66 -1.02
CA LEU A 122 8.37 -11.77 -2.17
C LEU A 122 7.51 -12.45 -3.24
N PRO A 123 6.62 -11.70 -3.92
CA PRO A 123 5.82 -12.28 -4.98
C PRO A 123 6.76 -12.87 -6.04
N GLY A 124 6.64 -14.17 -6.28
CA GLY A 124 7.23 -14.79 -7.46
C GLY A 124 6.59 -14.16 -8.69
N THR A 125 7.36 -13.49 -9.53
CA THR A 125 6.80 -12.89 -10.74
C THR A 125 6.58 -13.96 -11.80
N PRO A 126 5.38 -14.07 -12.40
CA PRO A 126 5.10 -15.03 -13.47
C PRO A 126 6.02 -14.86 -14.69
N ARG A 127 6.58 -13.66 -14.87
CA ARG A 127 7.47 -13.28 -15.97
C ARG A 127 8.96 -13.44 -15.66
N GLY A 128 9.29 -14.08 -14.53
CA GLY A 128 10.67 -14.25 -14.07
C GLY A 128 11.28 -12.98 -13.48
N ASP A 129 12.31 -13.16 -12.67
CA ASP A 129 12.99 -12.09 -11.93
C ASP A 129 13.77 -11.10 -12.83
N ALA A 130 13.70 -11.20 -14.14
CA ALA A 130 14.54 -10.42 -15.06
C ALA A 130 13.99 -9.02 -15.38
N ASN A 131 12.68 -8.75 -15.19
CA ASN A 131 12.09 -7.46 -15.59
C ASN A 131 11.70 -6.59 -14.38
N PRO A 132 12.45 -5.50 -14.10
CA PRO A 132 12.17 -4.60 -12.97
C PRO A 132 10.78 -3.93 -13.04
N LEU A 133 10.28 -3.62 -14.25
CA LEU A 133 8.95 -3.03 -14.44
C LEU A 133 7.83 -3.99 -14.03
N ALA A 134 7.98 -5.27 -14.40
CA ALA A 134 7.01 -6.30 -14.04
C ALA A 134 6.95 -6.47 -12.52
N LYS A 135 8.12 -6.47 -11.84
CA LYS A 135 8.18 -6.50 -10.38
C LYS A 135 7.52 -5.30 -9.73
N MET A 136 7.80 -4.09 -10.21
CA MET A 136 7.17 -2.88 -9.67
C MET A 136 5.64 -2.92 -9.86
N GLN A 137 5.15 -3.37 -11.02
CA GLN A 137 3.71 -3.55 -11.26
C GLN A 137 3.10 -4.60 -10.33
N ASP A 138 3.78 -5.71 -10.11
CA ASP A 138 3.32 -6.76 -9.21
C ASP A 138 3.36 -6.30 -7.74
N TRP A 139 4.34 -5.46 -7.38
CA TRP A 139 4.38 -4.78 -6.09
C TRP A 139 3.21 -3.81 -5.89
N ASN A 140 2.82 -3.04 -6.91
CA ASN A 140 1.64 -2.17 -6.81
C ASN A 140 0.35 -2.97 -6.67
N LYS A 141 0.28 -4.17 -7.26
CA LYS A 141 -0.85 -5.10 -7.08
C LYS A 141 -0.86 -5.76 -5.71
N LEU A 142 0.33 -5.98 -5.15
CA LEU A 142 0.52 -6.66 -3.88
C LEU A 142 -0.22 -5.91 -2.77
N GLY A 143 -1.07 -6.65 -2.06
CA GLY A 143 -1.88 -6.08 -1.00
C GLY A 143 -3.16 -5.37 -1.48
N LYS A 144 -3.39 -5.13 -2.77
CA LYS A 144 -4.62 -4.49 -3.27
C LYS A 144 -5.66 -5.52 -3.74
N ILE A 145 -6.94 -5.18 -3.60
CA ILE A 145 -8.06 -6.04 -4.01
C ILE A 145 -8.58 -5.58 -5.37
N ARG A 146 -8.78 -6.53 -6.29
CA ARG A 146 -9.46 -6.24 -7.56
C ARG A 146 -10.96 -6.08 -7.30
N LEU A 147 -11.50 -4.89 -7.58
CA LEU A 147 -12.93 -4.62 -7.45
C LEU A 147 -13.71 -5.22 -8.62
N GLY A 148 -14.67 -6.08 -8.31
CA GLY A 148 -15.73 -6.51 -9.24
C GLY A 148 -16.80 -5.42 -9.42
N SER A 149 -17.69 -5.57 -10.39
CA SER A 149 -18.77 -4.60 -10.67
C SER A 149 -19.68 -4.35 -9.48
N GLU A 150 -20.15 -5.43 -8.84
CA GLU A 150 -21.02 -5.35 -7.66
C GLU A 150 -20.32 -4.64 -6.48
N ARG A 151 -19.06 -5.01 -6.22
CA ARG A 151 -18.25 -4.40 -5.15
C ARG A 151 -17.91 -2.94 -5.44
N THR A 152 -17.79 -2.58 -6.72
CA THR A 152 -17.64 -1.19 -7.16
C THR A 152 -18.89 -0.39 -6.82
N ALA A 153 -20.09 -0.91 -7.11
CA ALA A 153 -21.35 -0.25 -6.75
C ALA A 153 -21.46 -0.03 -5.24
N ALA A 154 -21.13 -1.03 -4.42
CA ALA A 154 -21.12 -0.93 -2.96
C ALA A 154 -20.12 0.14 -2.45
N THR A 155 -18.94 0.21 -3.07
CA THR A 155 -17.90 1.21 -2.72
C THR A 155 -18.37 2.62 -3.08
N LEU A 156 -18.98 2.81 -4.26
CA LEU A 156 -19.54 4.10 -4.68
C LEU A 156 -20.75 4.51 -3.82
N ALA A 157 -21.58 3.55 -3.40
CA ALA A 157 -22.68 3.81 -2.47
C ALA A 157 -22.15 4.31 -1.11
N SER A 158 -21.10 3.67 -0.60
CA SER A 158 -20.42 4.09 0.63
C SER A 158 -19.82 5.50 0.48
N TYR A 159 -19.19 5.80 -0.66
CA TYR A 159 -18.67 7.14 -0.95
C TYR A 159 -19.73 8.24 -0.88
N ARG A 160 -20.96 7.98 -1.35
CA ARG A 160 -22.08 8.94 -1.30
C ARG A 160 -22.49 9.33 0.12
N THR A 161 -22.17 8.50 1.12
CA THR A 161 -22.45 8.82 2.52
C THR A 161 -21.50 9.88 3.10
N CYS A 162 -20.37 10.16 2.43
CA CYS A 162 -19.46 11.24 2.83
C CYS A 162 -20.19 12.59 2.75
N ARG A 163 -20.18 13.33 3.85
CA ARG A 163 -20.81 14.66 3.97
C ARG A 163 -19.82 15.76 3.62
N THR A 164 -18.58 15.65 4.05
CA THR A 164 -17.54 16.67 3.88
C THR A 164 -16.48 16.30 2.85
N ASP A 165 -15.76 17.30 2.33
CA ASP A 165 -14.66 17.09 1.38
C ASP A 165 -13.45 16.41 2.02
N ASP A 166 -13.24 16.58 3.32
CA ASP A 166 -12.23 15.86 4.08
C ASP A 166 -12.55 14.37 4.19
N GLN A 167 -13.81 14.01 4.44
CA GLN A 167 -14.28 12.62 4.41
C GLN A 167 -14.09 11.99 3.04
N ARG A 168 -14.46 12.71 1.98
CA ARG A 168 -14.24 12.26 0.60
C ARG A 168 -12.76 12.03 0.33
N SER A 169 -11.90 12.95 0.76
CA SER A 169 -10.45 12.84 0.58
C SER A 169 -9.90 11.60 1.31
N LEU A 170 -10.26 11.44 2.58
CA LEU A 170 -9.89 10.28 3.39
C LEU A 170 -10.35 8.96 2.76
N PHE A 171 -11.57 8.95 2.20
CA PHE A 171 -12.13 7.81 1.51
C PHE A 171 -11.36 7.48 0.23
N LEU A 172 -11.03 8.47 -0.60
CA LEU A 172 -10.30 8.26 -1.85
C LEU A 172 -8.88 7.75 -1.58
N ASP A 173 -8.22 8.23 -0.51
CA ASP A 173 -6.92 7.74 -0.08
C ASP A 173 -7.01 6.27 0.40
N ALA A 174 -8.07 5.92 1.14
CA ALA A 174 -8.29 4.54 1.58
C ALA A 174 -8.63 3.59 0.40
N VAL A 175 -9.41 4.06 -0.58
CA VAL A 175 -9.77 3.33 -1.81
C VAL A 175 -8.54 3.00 -2.63
N SER A 176 -7.68 3.98 -2.89
CA SER A 176 -6.49 3.85 -3.73
C SER A 176 -5.39 2.99 -3.12
N GLY A 177 -5.24 3.04 -1.79
CA GLY A 177 -4.38 2.13 -1.05
C GLY A 177 -4.92 0.70 -0.97
N SER A 178 -6.24 0.51 -1.07
CA SER A 178 -6.89 -0.80 -0.87
C SER A 178 -7.20 -1.54 -2.16
N PHE A 179 -7.42 -0.85 -3.27
CA PHE A 179 -8.01 -1.41 -4.48
C PHE A 179 -7.19 -1.19 -5.73
N LEU A 180 -7.28 -2.15 -6.65
CA LEU A 180 -6.84 -1.97 -8.02
C LEU A 180 -7.96 -1.28 -8.82
N LEU A 181 -7.66 -0.08 -9.30
CA LEU A 181 -8.60 0.80 -9.95
C LEU A 181 -8.39 0.85 -11.46
N LYS A 182 -9.48 1.17 -12.16
CA LYS A 182 -9.51 1.47 -13.59
C LYS A 182 -9.93 2.92 -13.81
N ASN A 183 -9.74 3.42 -15.02
CA ASN A 183 -10.16 4.78 -15.40
C ASN A 183 -11.67 5.02 -15.21
N ALA A 184 -12.49 3.99 -15.43
CA ALA A 184 -13.93 4.06 -15.18
C ALA A 184 -14.27 4.33 -13.68
N HIS A 185 -13.42 3.88 -12.75
CA HIS A 185 -13.61 4.17 -11.32
C HIS A 185 -13.30 5.64 -11.02
N LEU A 186 -12.20 6.17 -11.57
CA LEU A 186 -11.85 7.59 -11.45
C LEU A 186 -13.00 8.48 -11.95
N GLU A 187 -13.55 8.17 -13.12
CA GLU A 187 -14.68 8.90 -13.68
C GLU A 187 -15.94 8.78 -12.82
N SER A 188 -16.22 7.59 -12.26
CA SER A 188 -17.32 7.39 -11.32
C SER A 188 -17.17 8.24 -10.06
N PHE A 189 -15.99 8.27 -9.44
CA PHE A 189 -15.73 9.10 -8.27
C PHE A 189 -15.81 10.59 -8.60
N ARG A 190 -15.29 11.01 -9.75
CA ARG A 190 -15.40 12.39 -10.24
C ARG A 190 -16.86 12.83 -10.36
N ARG A 191 -17.71 12.01 -10.97
CA ARG A 191 -19.15 12.31 -11.15
C ARG A 191 -19.92 12.39 -9.84
N LEU A 192 -19.50 11.63 -8.83
CA LEU A 192 -20.14 11.62 -7.50
C LEU A 192 -19.56 12.66 -6.54
N SER A 193 -18.44 13.27 -6.89
CA SER A 193 -17.82 14.32 -6.08
C SER A 193 -18.59 15.62 -6.21
N THR A 194 -18.59 16.41 -5.15
CA THR A 194 -19.13 17.77 -5.16
C THR A 194 -18.29 18.68 -6.05
N PRO A 195 -18.86 19.73 -6.65
CA PRO A 195 -18.10 20.72 -7.43
C PRO A 195 -17.00 21.43 -6.60
N THR A 196 -17.11 21.41 -5.28
CA THR A 196 -16.15 22.03 -4.34
C THR A 196 -14.86 21.22 -4.19
N LEU A 197 -14.91 19.90 -4.39
CA LEU A 197 -13.74 19.05 -4.26
C LEU A 197 -12.86 19.20 -5.51
N ASP A 198 -11.66 19.76 -5.32
CA ASP A 198 -10.70 19.95 -6.40
C ASP A 198 -10.42 18.64 -7.15
N LEU A 199 -10.64 18.65 -8.47
CA LEU A 199 -10.36 17.54 -9.36
C LEU A 199 -8.91 17.06 -9.26
N ARG A 200 -7.96 17.97 -9.03
CA ARG A 200 -6.55 17.61 -8.84
C ARG A 200 -6.36 16.74 -7.60
N LYS A 201 -7.14 16.99 -6.54
CA LYS A 201 -7.11 16.21 -5.29
C LYS A 201 -7.63 14.80 -5.53
N ILE A 202 -8.75 14.65 -6.24
CA ILE A 202 -9.32 13.34 -6.59
C ILE A 202 -8.30 12.51 -7.40
N ILE A 203 -7.69 13.14 -8.41
CA ILE A 203 -6.71 12.47 -9.27
C ILE A 203 -5.49 12.07 -8.45
N ARG A 204 -4.89 12.98 -7.67
CA ARG A 204 -3.72 12.67 -6.82
C ARG A 204 -4.00 11.55 -5.82
N SER A 205 -5.18 11.53 -5.21
CA SER A 205 -5.56 10.44 -4.30
C SER A 205 -5.70 9.11 -5.05
N LEU A 206 -6.37 9.07 -6.20
CA LEU A 206 -6.70 7.81 -6.87
C LEU A 206 -5.60 7.25 -7.77
N LEU A 207 -4.70 8.09 -8.28
CA LEU A 207 -3.81 7.74 -9.40
C LEU A 207 -2.89 6.54 -9.09
N HIS A 208 -2.37 6.45 -7.86
CA HIS A 208 -1.53 5.33 -7.46
C HIS A 208 -2.29 3.99 -7.35
N GLY A 209 -3.62 4.02 -7.28
CA GLY A 209 -4.47 2.83 -7.35
C GLY A 209 -4.75 2.36 -8.78
N ILE A 210 -4.52 3.19 -9.79
CA ILE A 210 -4.91 2.90 -11.18
C ILE A 210 -3.86 2.03 -11.87
N THR A 211 -4.27 0.85 -12.32
CA THR A 211 -3.36 -0.12 -12.97
C THR A 211 -3.31 0.01 -14.48
N ASP A 212 -4.36 0.57 -15.10
CA ASP A 212 -4.39 0.80 -16.54
C ASP A 212 -3.61 2.07 -16.87
N GLY A 213 -2.37 1.90 -17.38
CA GLY A 213 -1.52 3.01 -17.87
C GLY A 213 -2.12 3.85 -19.00
N ALA A 214 -3.35 3.53 -19.43
CA ALA A 214 -4.10 4.23 -20.46
C ALA A 214 -4.55 5.66 -20.08
N LEU A 215 -4.37 6.12 -18.83
CA LEU A 215 -4.56 7.55 -18.51
C LEU A 215 -3.70 8.47 -19.37
N LEU A 216 -2.53 7.98 -19.79
CA LEU A 216 -1.58 8.79 -20.55
C LEU A 216 -1.80 8.69 -22.08
N CYS A 217 -2.32 7.56 -22.54
CA CYS A 217 -2.39 7.22 -23.96
C CYS A 217 -3.82 7.19 -24.56
N SER A 218 -4.87 7.33 -23.76
CA SER A 218 -6.23 7.36 -24.31
C SER A 218 -6.59 8.76 -24.85
N PRO A 219 -7.07 8.90 -26.10
CA PRO A 219 -7.61 10.16 -26.63
C PRO A 219 -8.92 10.58 -25.95
N THR A 220 -9.58 9.67 -25.22
CA THR A 220 -10.72 9.97 -24.33
C THR A 220 -10.29 10.22 -22.87
N GLY A 221 -8.99 10.21 -22.59
CA GLY A 221 -8.44 10.52 -21.27
C GLY A 221 -9.04 11.81 -20.78
N VAL A 222 -9.72 11.72 -19.63
CA VAL A 222 -10.36 12.81 -18.88
C VAL A 222 -9.93 14.15 -19.46
N ARG A 223 -10.78 14.77 -20.31
CA ARG A 223 -10.58 16.16 -20.70
C ARG A 223 -10.60 16.93 -19.40
N LEU A 224 -9.44 17.13 -18.79
CA LEU A 224 -9.22 18.04 -17.68
C LEU A 224 -9.47 19.40 -18.30
N PRO A 225 -10.69 19.96 -18.16
CA PRO A 225 -10.97 21.24 -18.78
C PRO A 225 -10.03 22.22 -18.09
N ASN A 226 -9.26 22.98 -18.86
CA ASN A 226 -8.34 24.02 -18.38
C ASN A 226 -7.01 23.53 -17.77
N LEU A 227 -6.32 22.57 -18.40
CA LEU A 227 -4.86 22.51 -18.35
C LEU A 227 -4.33 23.05 -19.68
N SER A 228 -4.30 24.37 -19.82
CA SER A 228 -4.01 25.06 -21.08
C SER A 228 -2.55 25.04 -21.52
N ASP A 229 -1.63 24.41 -20.78
CA ASP A 229 -0.22 24.37 -21.15
C ASP A 229 0.22 22.93 -21.47
N GLY A 230 0.67 22.70 -22.72
CA GLY A 230 1.20 21.40 -23.15
C GLY A 230 2.39 20.90 -22.32
N LEU A 231 3.10 21.81 -21.66
CA LEU A 231 4.14 21.51 -20.65
C LEU A 231 3.55 20.83 -19.42
N THR A 232 2.35 21.20 -18.95
CA THR A 232 1.72 20.61 -17.75
C THR A 232 1.19 19.19 -17.94
N ARG A 233 1.05 18.66 -19.15
CA ARG A 233 0.68 17.24 -19.34
C ARG A 233 1.89 16.33 -19.22
N LEU A 234 3.02 16.69 -19.83
CA LEU A 234 4.29 15.96 -19.68
C LEU A 234 4.91 16.21 -18.30
N ASP A 235 4.80 17.42 -17.75
CA ASP A 235 5.15 17.72 -16.37
C ASP A 235 4.15 17.08 -15.41
N ALA A 236 2.83 16.99 -15.67
CA ALA A 236 1.97 16.15 -14.84
C ALA A 236 2.37 14.67 -14.96
N ILE A 237 2.89 14.20 -16.08
CA ILE A 237 3.35 12.82 -16.23
C ILE A 237 4.69 12.57 -15.53
N GLN A 238 5.60 13.54 -15.55
CA GLN A 238 6.93 13.49 -14.93
C GLN A 238 6.92 13.91 -13.44
N THR A 239 5.98 14.78 -13.06
CA THR A 239 5.74 15.31 -11.70
C THR A 239 4.67 14.52 -10.95
N LEU A 240 3.74 13.80 -11.63
CA LEU A 240 2.81 12.91 -10.92
C LEU A 240 3.43 11.56 -10.57
N PHE A 241 4.30 10.93 -11.38
CA PHE A 241 4.99 9.69 -10.98
C PHE A 241 6.34 9.49 -11.66
N MET A 242 7.32 9.01 -10.87
CA MET A 242 8.56 8.39 -11.35
C MET A 242 8.30 7.58 -12.63
N ASN A 243 9.06 7.85 -13.70
CA ASN A 243 9.01 7.05 -14.91
C ASN A 243 9.63 5.69 -14.60
N PRO A 244 8.87 4.59 -14.56
CA PRO A 244 9.41 3.29 -14.20
C PRO A 244 10.49 2.79 -15.16
N ARG A 245 10.47 3.28 -16.41
CA ARG A 245 11.45 2.93 -17.45
C ARG A 245 12.75 3.71 -17.34
N SER A 246 12.73 4.84 -16.62
CA SER A 246 13.89 5.67 -16.37
C SER A 246 13.74 6.29 -14.98
N PRO A 247 13.93 5.49 -13.91
CA PRO A 247 13.76 5.95 -12.53
C PRO A 247 15.01 6.69 -12.02
N THR A 248 16.01 6.93 -12.89
CA THR A 248 17.21 7.67 -12.54
C THR A 248 16.90 9.15 -12.39
N GLY A 249 17.26 9.73 -11.27
CA GLY A 249 17.02 11.15 -11.00
C GLY A 249 17.08 11.52 -9.52
N ARG A 250 16.93 12.81 -9.26
CA ARG A 250 16.82 13.36 -7.91
C ARG A 250 15.37 13.46 -7.51
N TYR A 251 15.04 12.89 -6.35
CA TYR A 251 13.69 12.87 -5.79
C TYR A 251 13.63 13.67 -4.50
N SER A 252 12.55 14.44 -4.35
CA SER A 252 12.17 15.14 -3.12
C SER A 252 10.68 14.92 -2.91
N LEU A 253 10.34 13.99 -2.02
CA LEU A 253 9.02 13.41 -1.88
C LEU A 253 8.43 13.79 -0.51
N GLY A 254 7.32 14.52 -0.53
CA GLY A 254 6.58 14.86 0.69
C GLY A 254 5.68 13.70 1.09
N LEU A 255 6.12 12.86 2.03
CA LEU A 255 5.44 11.60 2.36
C LEU A 255 4.02 11.78 2.91
N ALA A 256 3.64 12.99 3.35
CA ALA A 256 2.25 13.31 3.68
C ALA A 256 1.31 13.14 2.45
N ASN A 257 1.81 13.43 1.25
CA ASN A 257 1.12 13.22 -0.01
C ASN A 257 1.10 11.72 -0.40
N PRO A 258 -0.08 11.10 -0.59
CA PRO A 258 -0.20 9.71 -1.01
C PRO A 258 0.53 9.39 -2.33
N SER A 259 0.56 10.31 -3.29
CA SER A 259 1.26 10.10 -4.57
C SER A 259 2.77 9.99 -4.36
N ASP A 260 3.36 10.92 -3.61
CA ASP A 260 4.79 10.95 -3.31
C ASP A 260 5.20 9.72 -2.49
N ARG A 261 4.37 9.32 -1.53
CA ARG A 261 4.59 8.09 -0.75
C ARG A 261 4.50 6.83 -1.60
N ALA A 262 3.57 6.77 -2.56
CA ALA A 262 3.52 5.67 -3.52
C ALA A 262 4.75 5.65 -4.43
N CYS A 263 5.22 6.82 -4.88
CA CYS A 263 6.46 6.97 -5.62
C CYS A 263 7.66 6.46 -4.80
N ALA A 264 7.76 6.85 -3.53
CA ALA A 264 8.79 6.35 -2.61
C ALA A 264 8.73 4.83 -2.48
N ALA A 265 7.55 4.25 -2.24
CA ALA A 265 7.38 2.80 -2.15
C ALA A 265 7.78 2.07 -3.44
N HIS A 266 7.47 2.65 -4.62
CA HIS A 266 7.89 2.07 -5.90
C HIS A 266 9.42 2.14 -6.09
N LEU A 267 10.05 3.27 -5.77
CA LEU A 267 11.51 3.40 -5.79
C LEU A 267 12.17 2.42 -4.82
N GLN A 268 11.57 2.19 -3.65
CA GLN A 268 12.07 1.24 -2.67
C GLN A 268 11.99 -0.20 -3.19
N ALA A 269 10.87 -0.56 -3.83
CA ALA A 269 10.72 -1.86 -4.47
C ALA A 269 11.75 -2.09 -5.60
N LEU A 270 12.01 -1.07 -6.43
CA LEU A 270 13.05 -1.11 -7.45
C LEU A 270 14.46 -1.23 -6.83
N CYS A 271 14.74 -0.46 -5.77
CA CYS A 271 16.00 -0.50 -5.03
C CYS A 271 16.30 -1.92 -4.51
N SER A 272 15.33 -2.50 -3.80
CA SER A 272 15.41 -3.86 -3.26
C SER A 272 15.63 -4.91 -4.35
N PHE A 273 15.02 -4.71 -5.52
CA PHE A 273 15.20 -5.60 -6.66
C PHE A 273 16.60 -5.47 -7.28
N GLU A 274 17.03 -4.25 -7.62
CA GLU A 274 18.33 -4.00 -8.23
C GLU A 274 19.47 -4.46 -7.32
N ARG A 275 19.36 -4.20 -6.00
CA ARG A 275 20.30 -4.71 -4.98
C ARG A 275 20.50 -6.23 -5.12
N LYS A 276 19.40 -6.98 -5.14
CA LYS A 276 19.44 -8.45 -5.27
C LYS A 276 20.01 -8.90 -6.60
N LEU A 277 19.63 -8.24 -7.70
CA LEU A 277 20.14 -8.55 -9.03
C LEU A 277 21.66 -8.35 -9.11
N ARG A 278 22.17 -7.25 -8.55
CA ARG A 278 23.62 -6.96 -8.50
C ARG A 278 24.39 -7.99 -7.69
N MET A 279 23.87 -8.35 -6.51
CA MET A 279 24.47 -9.39 -5.67
C MET A 279 24.51 -10.74 -6.40
N ALA A 280 23.40 -11.14 -7.04
CA ALA A 280 23.33 -12.39 -7.80
C ALA A 280 24.29 -12.42 -9.01
N GLN A 281 24.54 -11.27 -9.63
CA GLN A 281 25.48 -11.14 -10.75
C GLN A 281 26.94 -10.99 -10.30
N GLY A 282 27.23 -10.98 -9.00
CA GLY A 282 28.58 -10.77 -8.48
C GLY A 282 29.18 -9.41 -8.86
N ARG A 283 28.35 -8.40 -9.12
CA ARG A 283 28.84 -7.07 -9.51
C ARG A 283 29.51 -6.39 -8.32
N PRO A 284 30.64 -5.67 -8.54
CA PRO A 284 31.24 -4.84 -7.51
C PRO A 284 30.23 -3.86 -6.91
N ASP A 285 30.34 -3.63 -5.60
CA ASP A 285 29.54 -2.62 -4.93
C ASP A 285 30.04 -1.22 -5.27
N VAL A 286 29.13 -0.38 -5.76
CA VAL A 286 29.39 1.05 -6.10
C VAL A 286 28.39 1.97 -5.39
N SER A 287 27.65 1.42 -4.42
CA SER A 287 26.72 2.15 -3.58
C SER A 287 27.48 3.03 -2.59
N GLN A 288 26.82 4.08 -2.08
CA GLN A 288 27.44 5.03 -1.16
C GLN A 288 27.81 4.40 0.19
N LEU A 289 27.05 3.38 0.63
CA LEU A 289 27.16 2.79 1.96
C LEU A 289 27.62 1.32 1.95
N GLY A 290 28.03 0.78 0.81
CA GLY A 290 28.40 -0.64 0.72
C GLY A 290 27.22 -1.61 0.88
N THR A 291 26.03 -1.21 0.43
CA THR A 291 24.77 -1.98 0.55
C THR A 291 24.30 -2.59 -0.78
N HIS A 292 25.06 -2.41 -1.87
CA HIS A 292 24.66 -2.69 -3.27
C HIS A 292 23.42 -1.94 -3.76
N GLU A 293 22.95 -0.92 -3.05
CA GLU A 293 21.76 -0.16 -3.43
C GLU A 293 22.05 0.89 -4.52
N PRO A 294 21.13 1.08 -5.49
CA PRO A 294 21.21 2.15 -6.49
C PRO A 294 20.83 3.53 -5.94
N VAL A 295 20.92 3.74 -4.62
CA VAL A 295 20.48 4.98 -3.95
C VAL A 295 21.68 5.73 -3.38
N ARG A 296 21.65 7.05 -3.53
CA ARG A 296 22.63 7.99 -2.98
C ARG A 296 21.92 9.13 -2.28
N ASN A 297 22.63 9.82 -1.39
CA ASN A 297 22.15 11.02 -0.70
C ASN A 297 20.78 10.84 -0.02
N LEU A 298 20.47 9.61 0.44
CA LEU A 298 19.21 9.32 1.11
C LEU A 298 19.11 10.11 2.41
N ARG A 299 18.06 10.93 2.52
CA ARG A 299 17.72 11.70 3.71
C ARG A 299 16.24 11.53 3.99
N LEU A 300 15.91 11.06 5.19
CA LEU A 300 14.57 11.12 5.76
C LEU A 300 14.69 11.90 7.07
N GLY A 301 14.38 13.20 7.04
CA GLY A 301 14.75 14.10 8.13
C GLY A 301 16.26 14.31 8.18
N HIS A 302 16.91 13.91 9.29
CA HIS A 302 18.35 14.14 9.54
C HIS A 302 19.22 12.87 9.51
N GLU A 303 18.65 11.69 9.25
CA GLU A 303 19.39 10.42 9.35
C GLU A 303 19.67 9.76 8.00
N TRP A 304 20.82 9.10 7.92
CA TRP A 304 21.22 8.21 6.82
C TRP A 304 20.76 6.78 7.12
N ARG A 305 20.14 6.12 6.16
CA ARG A 305 19.64 4.75 6.30
C ARG A 305 19.81 3.96 5.00
N THR A 306 19.71 2.65 5.08
CA THR A 306 19.56 1.76 3.92
C THR A 306 18.13 1.91 3.38
N TYR A 307 17.97 2.14 2.07
CA TYR A 307 16.64 2.47 1.55
C TYR A 307 15.70 1.27 1.49
N SER A 308 16.20 0.08 1.15
CA SER A 308 15.40 -1.15 1.06
C SER A 308 14.77 -1.54 2.39
N ASP A 309 15.45 -1.23 3.50
CA ASP A 309 15.08 -1.68 4.84
C ASP A 309 14.34 -0.58 5.62
N LEU A 310 14.12 0.57 4.99
CA LEU A 310 13.46 1.73 5.58
C LEU A 310 11.95 1.53 5.68
N SER A 311 11.39 1.53 6.89
CA SER A 311 9.94 1.68 7.03
C SER A 311 9.52 3.12 6.67
N LEU A 312 8.86 3.30 5.53
CA LEU A 312 8.43 4.62 5.08
C LEU A 312 7.38 5.23 6.04
N PRO A 313 7.64 6.40 6.64
CA PRO A 313 6.69 7.04 7.55
C PRO A 313 5.50 7.63 6.80
N ILE A 314 4.45 7.98 7.56
CA ILE A 314 3.22 8.60 7.03
C ILE A 314 3.45 10.08 6.66
N ALA A 315 4.46 10.73 7.20
CA ALA A 315 4.79 12.12 6.94
C ALA A 315 6.31 12.34 7.00
N GLY A 316 6.75 13.50 6.55
CA GLY A 316 8.17 13.88 6.45
C GLY A 316 8.60 14.12 5.01
N MET A 317 9.82 14.64 4.86
CA MET A 317 10.45 14.86 3.56
C MET A 317 11.50 13.77 3.32
N LEU A 318 11.31 13.01 2.25
CA LEU A 318 12.26 12.02 1.77
C LEU A 318 13.00 12.60 0.57
N SER A 319 14.32 12.74 0.66
CA SER A 319 15.16 13.15 -0.47
C SER A 319 16.19 12.08 -0.78
N LEU A 320 16.38 11.76 -2.05
CA LEU A 320 17.36 10.78 -2.52
C LEU A 320 17.71 11.01 -3.98
N ASP A 321 18.89 10.55 -4.38
CA ASP A 321 19.27 10.40 -5.77
C ASP A 321 19.21 8.91 -6.12
N TYR A 322 18.36 8.55 -7.08
CA TYR A 322 18.24 7.18 -7.58
C TYR A 322 19.05 7.04 -8.86
N VAL A 323 19.88 6.01 -8.96
CA VAL A 323 20.73 5.74 -10.12
C VAL A 323 20.52 4.29 -10.54
N SER A 324 19.56 4.07 -11.44
CA SER A 324 19.30 2.72 -11.93
C SER A 324 20.44 2.25 -12.80
N THR A 325 20.79 0.98 -12.64
CA THR A 325 21.73 0.29 -13.54
C THR A 325 21.07 -0.87 -14.30
N ALA A 326 19.75 -1.02 -14.12
CA ALA A 326 18.95 -2.09 -14.71
C ALA A 326 18.26 -1.67 -16.02
N PHE A 327 18.19 -0.36 -16.30
CA PHE A 327 17.63 0.18 -17.53
C PHE A 327 18.73 0.94 -18.30
N PRO A 328 18.97 0.62 -19.59
CA PRO A 328 19.93 1.33 -20.44
C PRO A 328 19.47 2.74 -20.82
#